data_AF-A0A8K0UCW7-F1
#
_entry.id   AF-A0A8K0UCW7-F1
#
_cell.length_a   1.000
_cell.length_b   1.000
_cell.length_c   1.000
_cell.angle_alpha   90.00
_cell.angle_beta   90.00
_cell.angle_gamma   90.00
#
_symmetry.space_group_name_H-M   'P 1'
#
loop_
_entity.id
_entity.type
_entity.pdbx_description
1 polymer ?
#
loop_
_entity_poly.entity_id
_entity_poly.type
_entity_poly.pdbx_seq_one_letter_code
_entity_poly.pdbx_strand_id
1 'polypeptide(L)'
;MQVDSLNPVPVDSDTPAPIATPRPTQRSTGHCSDRREGESPAIPGFLWEEREVPVTPPATTSETLRTIPSPPLPPEEVMNNASAWRTINEHWDLFSICWPTNGDRFEHLLSDHPNRPLVKSVVDGLMAFGATG
;
A
#
# COMPACT_ATOMS: atom_id res chain seq x y z
N MET A 1 39.86 9.50 48.56
CA MET A 1 40.07 8.05 48.30
C MET A 1 39.55 7.32 49.53
N GLN A 2 38.39 6.69 49.40
CA GLN A 2 37.84 5.78 50.40
C GLN A 2 37.21 4.65 49.60
N VAL A 3 37.78 3.47 49.74
CA VAL A 3 37.36 2.24 49.07
C VAL A 3 36.56 1.45 50.10
N ASP A 4 35.24 1.39 49.90
CA ASP A 4 34.40 0.45 50.63
C ASP A 4 34.11 -0.74 49.73
N SER A 5 34.82 -1.82 50.03
CA SER A 5 34.55 -3.16 49.51
C SER A 5 33.25 -3.69 50.13
N LEU A 6 32.27 -4.00 49.29
CA LEU A 6 31.16 -4.88 49.65
C LEU A 6 31.26 -6.17 48.83
N ASN A 7 31.26 -7.27 49.59
CA ASN A 7 31.47 -8.65 49.18
C ASN A 7 30.40 -9.16 48.19
N PRO A 8 30.74 -10.20 47.40
CA PRO A 8 29.81 -10.86 46.48
C PRO A 8 28.75 -11.68 47.22
N VAL A 9 27.50 -11.60 46.77
CA VAL A 9 26.41 -12.49 47.15
C VAL A 9 26.51 -13.78 46.31
N PRO A 10 26.48 -14.99 46.92
CA PRO A 10 26.41 -16.25 46.18
C PRO A 10 24.96 -16.77 46.11
N VAL A 11 24.76 -17.86 45.34
CA VAL A 11 23.60 -18.81 45.38
C VAL A 11 22.39 -18.38 44.50
N ASP A 12 21.75 -19.18 43.63
CA ASP A 12 21.78 -20.62 43.35
C ASP A 12 21.23 -20.95 41.95
N SER A 13 21.74 -22.06 41.40
CA SER A 13 21.05 -23.15 40.70
C SER A 13 20.05 -22.88 39.55
N ASP A 14 20.49 -23.25 38.34
CA ASP A 14 19.69 -23.61 37.16
C ASP A 14 18.49 -24.50 37.52
N THR A 15 17.28 -23.96 37.39
CA THR A 15 16.04 -24.74 37.35
C THR A 15 15.53 -24.77 35.91
N PRO A 16 15.53 -25.92 35.21
CA PRO A 16 14.88 -26.00 33.90
C PRO A 16 13.36 -25.94 34.08
N ALA A 17 12.72 -24.98 33.42
CA ALA A 17 11.26 -24.86 33.38
C ALA A 17 10.63 -26.12 32.75
N PRO A 18 9.45 -26.57 33.24
CA PRO A 18 8.77 -27.73 32.66
C PRO A 18 8.33 -27.44 31.22
N ILE A 19 8.66 -28.37 30.32
CA ILE A 19 8.24 -28.37 28.92
C ILE A 19 6.70 -28.44 28.87
N ALA A 20 6.07 -27.37 28.39
CA ALA A 20 4.64 -27.36 28.11
C ALA A 20 4.35 -28.22 26.87
N THR A 21 3.70 -29.37 27.06
CA THR A 21 3.20 -30.20 25.97
C THR A 21 2.13 -29.44 25.18
N PRO A 22 2.21 -29.34 23.84
CA PRO A 22 1.17 -28.68 23.06
C PRO A 22 -0.12 -29.52 23.10
N ARG A 23 -1.20 -28.89 23.56
CA ARG A 23 -2.56 -29.45 23.55
C ARG A 23 -3.00 -29.63 22.08
N PRO A 24 -3.59 -30.77 21.68
CA PRO A 24 -4.14 -30.90 20.34
C PRO A 24 -5.35 -29.96 20.23
N THR A 25 -5.18 -28.87 19.50
CA THR A 25 -6.27 -27.97 19.12
C THR A 25 -7.23 -28.76 18.23
N GLN A 26 -8.42 -29.06 18.76
CA GLN A 26 -9.49 -29.64 17.97
C GLN A 26 -9.84 -28.67 16.84
N ARG A 27 -9.54 -29.09 15.61
CA ARG A 27 -9.91 -28.39 14.39
C ARG A 27 -11.42 -28.52 14.22
N SER A 28 -12.16 -27.52 14.70
CA SER A 28 -13.57 -27.34 14.35
C SER A 28 -13.66 -27.27 12.83
N THR A 29 -14.25 -28.29 12.20
CA THR A 29 -14.72 -28.23 10.83
C THR A 29 -15.91 -27.28 10.80
N GLY A 30 -15.59 -25.98 10.78
CA GLY A 30 -16.55 -24.95 10.44
C GLY A 30 -17.02 -25.20 9.02
N HIS A 31 -18.28 -25.58 8.91
CA HIS A 31 -19.04 -25.64 7.67
C HIS A 31 -18.94 -24.25 7.02
N CYS A 32 -18.09 -24.13 5.99
CA CYS A 32 -17.93 -22.86 5.30
C CYS A 32 -19.18 -22.66 4.45
N SER A 33 -20.00 -21.73 4.91
CA SER A 33 -21.23 -21.33 4.25
C SER A 33 -20.98 -20.93 2.80
N ASP A 34 -21.97 -21.27 1.98
CA ASP A 34 -22.18 -20.88 0.60
C ASP A 34 -21.57 -19.50 0.28
N ARG A 35 -20.47 -19.50 -0.49
CA ARG A 35 -19.85 -18.27 -0.97
C ARG A 35 -20.79 -17.64 -1.99
N ARG A 36 -21.36 -16.49 -1.64
CA ARG A 36 -22.07 -15.63 -2.59
C ARG A 36 -21.04 -15.06 -3.58
N GLU A 37 -21.38 -15.12 -4.85
CA GLU A 37 -20.70 -14.39 -5.90
C GLU A 37 -20.60 -12.91 -5.51
N GLY A 38 -19.39 -12.41 -5.23
CA GLY A 38 -19.14 -11.01 -4.86
C GLY A 38 -18.13 -10.75 -3.74
N GLU A 39 -17.57 -11.77 -3.10
CA GLU A 39 -16.64 -11.58 -1.98
C GLU A 39 -15.17 -11.61 -2.43
N SER A 40 -14.51 -10.45 -2.45
CA SER A 40 -13.04 -10.35 -2.62
C SER A 40 -12.37 -9.87 -1.34
N PRO A 41 -11.87 -10.80 -0.51
CA PRO A 41 -10.58 -10.61 0.17
C PRO A 41 -9.80 -11.95 0.33
N ALA A 42 -8.47 -12.09 0.29
CA ALA A 42 -7.29 -11.23 0.14
C ALA A 42 -6.21 -12.07 -0.59
N ILE A 43 -5.16 -11.47 -1.18
CA ILE A 43 -4.16 -12.20 -1.98
C ILE A 43 -2.79 -12.31 -1.28
N PRO A 44 -2.58 -13.22 -0.31
CA PRO A 44 -1.27 -13.79 -0.04
C PRO A 44 -1.17 -15.13 -0.79
N GLY A 45 -0.73 -15.11 -2.05
CA GLY A 45 -0.64 -16.35 -2.84
C GLY A 45 -0.27 -16.21 -4.32
N PHE A 46 -0.06 -15.00 -4.85
CA PHE A 46 0.19 -14.83 -6.29
C PHE A 46 1.63 -15.12 -6.74
N LEU A 47 2.44 -15.75 -5.89
CA LEU A 47 3.87 -15.85 -6.17
C LEU A 47 4.24 -17.10 -6.98
N TRP A 48 3.52 -18.23 -6.89
CA TRP A 48 4.00 -19.50 -7.47
C TRP A 48 2.95 -20.53 -7.92
N GLU A 49 1.74 -20.15 -8.35
CA GLU A 49 0.79 -21.12 -8.92
C GLU A 49 0.79 -21.08 -10.45
N GLU A 50 1.19 -22.18 -11.08
CA GLU A 50 1.10 -22.39 -12.52
C GLU A 50 -0.38 -22.61 -12.89
N ARG A 51 -1.05 -21.56 -13.36
CA ARG A 51 -2.40 -21.64 -13.94
C ARG A 51 -2.31 -21.90 -15.45
N GLU A 52 -3.23 -22.71 -15.97
CA GLU A 52 -3.37 -22.99 -17.41
C GLU A 52 -3.64 -21.72 -18.25
N VAL A 53 -4.21 -20.69 -17.63
CA VAL A 53 -4.31 -19.33 -18.17
C VAL A 53 -3.52 -18.39 -17.25
N PRO A 54 -2.54 -17.64 -17.78
CA PRO A 54 -1.80 -16.66 -16.98
C PRO A 54 -2.73 -15.51 -16.62
N VAL A 55 -3.34 -15.58 -15.44
CA VAL A 55 -4.23 -14.54 -14.91
C VAL A 55 -3.49 -13.79 -13.84
N THR A 56 -3.17 -12.52 -14.07
CA THR A 56 -2.65 -11.61 -13.04
C THR A 56 -3.85 -10.99 -12.30
N PRO A 57 -4.09 -11.27 -11.01
CA PRO A 57 -5.22 -10.74 -10.26
C PRO A 57 -5.31 -9.23 -10.28
N PRO A 58 -4.20 -8.45 -10.26
CA PRO A 58 -4.27 -7.02 -10.47
C PRO A 58 -4.86 -6.65 -11.83
N ALA A 59 -4.51 -7.36 -12.90
CA ALA A 59 -5.05 -7.13 -14.23
C ALA A 59 -6.55 -7.42 -14.25
N THR A 60 -6.98 -8.59 -13.79
CA THR A 60 -8.42 -8.95 -13.73
C THR A 60 -9.21 -8.02 -12.81
N THR A 61 -8.61 -7.57 -11.71
CA THR A 61 -9.26 -6.61 -10.80
C THR A 61 -9.42 -5.25 -11.46
N SER A 62 -8.42 -4.79 -12.23
CA SER A 62 -8.47 -3.50 -12.93
C SER A 62 -9.55 -3.45 -14.02
N GLU A 63 -9.95 -4.59 -14.59
CA GLU A 63 -11.04 -4.68 -15.58
C GLU A 63 -12.41 -4.25 -15.03
N THR A 64 -12.61 -4.36 -13.72
CA THR A 64 -13.91 -4.08 -13.07
C THR A 64 -13.84 -3.01 -11.98
N LEU A 65 -12.65 -2.46 -11.73
CA LEU A 65 -12.46 -1.42 -10.72
C LEU A 65 -13.26 -0.15 -11.06
N ARG A 66 -13.77 0.54 -10.04
CA ARG A 66 -14.41 1.84 -10.22
C ARG A 66 -13.37 2.91 -10.57
N THR A 67 -13.82 3.97 -11.23
CA THR A 67 -13.01 5.17 -11.46
C THR A 67 -12.54 5.77 -10.15
N ILE A 68 -11.31 6.28 -10.15
CA ILE A 68 -10.74 6.98 -8.99
C ILE A 68 -11.33 8.41 -8.99
N PRO A 69 -11.92 8.87 -7.87
CA PRO A 69 -12.41 10.24 -7.78
C PRO A 69 -11.24 11.22 -7.86
N SER A 70 -11.48 12.40 -8.42
CA SER A 70 -10.49 13.47 -8.40
C SER A 70 -10.16 13.85 -6.96
N PRO A 71 -8.90 14.21 -6.66
CA PRO A 71 -8.52 14.71 -5.35
C PRO A 71 -9.39 15.91 -4.96
N PRO A 72 -9.81 16.03 -3.69
CA PRO A 72 -10.50 17.23 -3.24
C PRO A 72 -9.61 18.44 -3.42
N LEU A 73 -10.21 19.59 -3.74
CA LEU A 73 -9.50 20.86 -3.74
C LEU A 73 -8.95 21.12 -2.33
N PRO A 74 -7.70 21.62 -2.21
CA PRO A 74 -7.17 22.04 -0.92
C PRO A 74 -8.06 23.11 -0.27
N PRO A 75 -8.09 23.19 1.07
CA PRO A 75 -8.83 24.23 1.79
C PRO A 75 -8.44 25.63 1.32
N GLU A 76 -9.39 26.56 1.34
CA GLU A 76 -9.21 27.92 0.84
C GLU A 76 -8.08 28.66 1.59
N GLU A 77 -7.87 28.36 2.87
CA GLU A 77 -6.80 28.94 3.68
C GLU A 77 -5.41 28.55 3.17
N VAL A 78 -5.28 27.33 2.64
CA VAL A 78 -4.03 26.84 2.03
C VAL A 78 -3.85 27.49 0.66
N MET A 79 -4.93 27.61 -0.10
CA MET A 79 -4.89 28.21 -1.44
C MET A 79 -4.55 29.70 -1.42
N ASN A 80 -4.99 30.41 -0.38
CA ASN A 80 -4.77 31.86 -0.22
C ASN A 80 -3.47 32.21 0.52
N ASN A 81 -2.63 31.22 0.85
CA ASN A 81 -1.36 31.47 1.53
C ASN A 81 -0.30 32.04 0.58
N ALA A 82 -0.23 33.37 0.49
CA ALA A 82 0.73 34.09 -0.35
C ALA A 82 2.20 33.74 -0.05
N SER A 83 2.54 33.44 1.21
CA SER A 83 3.92 33.08 1.59
C SER A 83 4.32 31.70 1.07
N ALA A 84 3.39 30.74 1.07
CA ALA A 84 3.60 29.42 0.51
C ALA A 84 3.80 29.50 -1.01
N TRP A 85 2.93 30.22 -1.72
CA TRP A 85 3.08 30.45 -3.16
C TRP A 85 4.38 31.13 -3.52
N ARG A 86 4.79 32.14 -2.75
CA ARG A 86 6.09 32.80 -2.92
C ARG A 86 7.24 31.79 -2.80
N THR A 87 7.21 30.94 -1.77
CA THR A 87 8.25 29.94 -1.53
C THR A 87 8.31 28.88 -2.63
N ILE A 88 7.14 28.40 -3.08
CA ILE A 88 7.03 27.41 -4.18
C ILE A 88 7.60 27.99 -5.48
N ASN A 89 7.31 29.26 -5.77
CA ASN A 89 7.79 29.93 -6.97
C ASN A 89 9.30 30.27 -6.91
N GLU A 90 9.80 30.66 -5.73
CA GLU A 90 11.22 30.99 -5.54
C GLU A 90 12.11 29.74 -5.51
N HIS A 91 11.57 28.59 -5.10
CA HIS A 91 12.31 27.33 -4.93
C HIS A 91 11.65 26.17 -5.68
N TRP A 92 11.39 26.35 -6.98
CA TRP A 92 10.77 25.32 -7.82
C TRP A 92 11.54 23.99 -7.80
N ASP A 93 12.86 24.04 -7.69
CA ASP A 93 13.73 22.86 -7.60
C ASP A 93 13.37 21.94 -6.41
N LEU A 94 12.93 22.51 -5.28
CA LEU A 94 12.51 21.76 -4.10
C LEU A 94 11.12 21.13 -4.24
N PHE A 95 10.25 21.72 -5.06
CA PHE A 95 8.85 21.31 -5.24
C PHE A 95 8.58 20.66 -6.60
N SER A 96 9.60 20.53 -7.45
CA SER A 96 9.47 19.94 -8.77
C SER A 96 9.15 18.45 -8.67
N ILE A 97 7.98 18.05 -9.17
CA ILE A 97 7.60 16.65 -9.29
C ILE A 97 7.88 16.22 -10.73
N CYS A 98 9.10 15.74 -10.98
CA CYS A 98 9.45 15.16 -12.28
C CYS A 98 8.85 13.76 -12.38
N TRP A 99 7.68 13.65 -13.03
CA TRP A 99 7.09 12.36 -13.31
C TRP A 99 7.84 11.67 -14.46
N PRO A 100 8.35 10.44 -14.28
CA PRO A 100 9.02 9.70 -15.35
C PRO A 100 8.05 9.09 -16.36
N THR A 101 6.74 9.18 -16.10
CA THR A 101 5.70 8.50 -16.88
C THR A 101 5.03 9.47 -17.84
N ASN A 102 5.12 9.20 -19.14
CA ASN A 102 4.39 9.94 -20.17
C ASN A 102 2.91 9.50 -20.17
N GLY A 103 2.02 10.42 -19.79
CA GLY A 103 0.57 10.17 -19.69
C GLY A 103 -0.07 9.76 -21.02
N ASP A 104 0.29 10.42 -22.12
CA ASP A 104 -0.22 10.12 -23.46
C ASP A 104 0.19 8.70 -23.90
N ARG A 105 1.45 8.34 -23.64
CA ARG A 105 1.95 6.99 -23.93
C ARG A 105 1.26 5.94 -23.08
N PHE A 106 1.00 6.23 -21.81
CA PHE A 106 0.26 5.34 -20.93
C PHE A 106 -1.18 5.12 -21.42
N GLU A 107 -1.88 6.19 -21.81
CA GLU A 107 -3.23 6.09 -22.36
C GLU A 107 -3.26 5.28 -23.68
N HIS A 108 -2.27 5.52 -24.55
CA HIS A 108 -2.14 4.82 -25.83
C HIS A 108 -1.91 3.32 -25.64
N LEU A 109 -1.01 2.93 -24.73
CA LEU A 109 -0.72 1.53 -24.41
C LEU A 109 -1.94 0.78 -23.85
N LEU A 110 -2.89 1.49 -23.24
CA LEU A 110 -4.12 0.94 -22.66
C LEU A 110 -5.37 1.28 -23.48
N SER A 111 -5.21 1.57 -24.77
CA SER A 111 -6.31 1.88 -25.71
C SER A 111 -7.34 0.75 -25.79
N ASP A 112 -6.89 -0.50 -25.76
CA ASP A 112 -7.74 -1.69 -25.84
C ASP A 112 -8.26 -2.20 -24.49
N HIS A 113 -8.01 -1.47 -23.38
CA HIS A 113 -8.43 -1.92 -22.05
C HIS A 113 -9.96 -1.84 -21.88
N PRO A 114 -10.63 -2.89 -21.37
CA PRO A 114 -12.09 -2.92 -21.24
C PRO A 114 -12.63 -1.84 -20.29
N ASN A 115 -11.84 -1.43 -19.30
CA ASN A 115 -12.19 -0.37 -18.35
C ASN A 115 -11.54 0.97 -18.74
N ARG A 116 -11.99 1.55 -19.86
CA ARG A 116 -11.55 2.89 -20.28
C ARG A 116 -11.83 4.00 -19.26
N PRO A 117 -12.95 3.99 -18.50
CA PRO A 117 -13.20 5.00 -17.48
C PRO A 117 -12.11 5.03 -16.40
N LEU A 118 -11.63 3.87 -15.94
CA LEU A 118 -10.53 3.79 -14.98
C LEU A 118 -9.24 4.34 -15.58
N VAL A 119 -8.89 3.93 -16.80
CA VAL A 119 -7.68 4.41 -17.49
C VAL A 119 -7.70 5.93 -17.59
N LYS A 120 -8.82 6.51 -18.00
CA LYS A 120 -8.98 7.97 -18.09
C LYS A 120 -8.78 8.64 -16.73
N SER A 121 -9.40 8.11 -15.68
CA SER A 121 -9.28 8.65 -14.32
C SER A 121 -7.82 8.63 -13.80
N VAL A 122 -7.07 7.56 -14.10
CA VAL A 122 -5.65 7.46 -13.77
C VAL A 122 -4.82 8.47 -14.58
N VAL A 123 -5.07 8.58 -15.89
CA VAL A 123 -4.40 9.57 -16.77
C VAL A 123 -4.67 10.98 -16.29
N ASP A 124 -5.92 11.33 -16.01
CA ASP A 124 -6.30 12.65 -15.48
C ASP A 124 -5.55 12.94 -14.17
N GLY A 125 -5.42 11.95 -13.28
CA GLY A 125 -4.65 12.07 -12.06
C GLY A 125 -3.15 12.28 -12.30
N LEU A 126 -2.55 11.56 -13.25
CA LEU A 126 -1.13 11.72 -13.61
C LEU A 126 -0.85 13.09 -14.23
N MET A 127 -1.75 13.58 -15.09
CA MET A 127 -1.59 14.85 -15.79
C MET A 127 -1.87 16.06 -14.89
N ALA A 128 -2.77 15.94 -13.91
CA ALA A 128 -3.06 17.01 -12.95
C ALA A 128 -1.83 17.44 -12.14
N PHE A 129 -0.85 16.56 -11.94
CA PHE A 129 0.42 16.89 -11.27
C PHE A 129 1.55 17.28 -12.22
N GLY A 130 1.45 16.94 -13.51
CA GLY A 130 2.48 17.20 -14.52
C GLY A 130 2.25 18.44 -15.38
N ALA A 131 1.06 19.06 -15.30
CA ALA A 131 0.69 20.22 -16.09
C ALA A 131 1.15 21.54 -15.45
N THR A 132 2.46 21.77 -15.36
CA THR A 132 3.03 23.12 -15.20
C THR A 132 4.49 23.14 -15.66
N GLY A 133 4.68 23.60 -16.89
CA GLY A 133 5.94 24.12 -17.42
C GLY A 133 5.65 25.44 -18.13
#